data_AF-A0AAD6A750-F1
#
_entry.id   AF-A0AAD6A750-F1
#
_cell.length_a   1.000
_cell.length_b   1.000
_cell.length_c   1.000
_cell.angle_alpha   90.00
_cell.angle_beta   90.00
_cell.angle_gamma   90.00
#
_symmetry.space_group_name_H-M   'P 1'
#
loop_
_entity.id
_entity.type
_entity.pdbx_description
1 polymer ?
#
loop_
_entity_poly.entity_id
_entity_poly.type
_entity_poly.pdbx_seq_one_letter_code
_entity_poly.pdbx_strand_id
1 'polypeptide(L)'
;MPPIENDTGKNDLKSQIQLLIDSNQVMVFSKSYCPYCVKVKDLFKELKLEFNVMELDLIEDGTNYQDMLLEMTGQKSVPNVFINKTHVGGCDKTLQAHKDGSLQQLLSAETEAYDYDLIVIGGGSGGLACSKEAAALGKKAMVLDYVVPTPKGTTWGLGGTCVNVGCIPKKLMHQTAMLGTAIQDARKFGWEIDEKVKHNWDTMKDAVSNYIGSLNWGYRVALRDKNVNYVNAYAEFIEPHKVKATNKQGKEDVLHSGKVYHSNWREAALPRHPRRQRVLHHQ
;
A
#
# COMPACT_ATOMS: atom_id res chain seq x y z
N MET A 1 43.04 -25.96 -5.21
CA MET A 1 41.60 -25.62 -5.21
C MET A 1 41.47 -24.27 -4.51
N PRO A 2 41.03 -23.20 -5.17
CA PRO A 2 40.86 -21.90 -4.52
C PRO A 2 39.69 -21.98 -3.51
N PRO A 3 39.68 -21.14 -2.47
CA PRO A 3 38.63 -21.15 -1.47
C PRO A 3 37.30 -20.74 -2.10
N ILE A 4 36.25 -21.50 -1.77
CA ILE A 4 34.87 -21.27 -2.21
C ILE A 4 34.35 -20.07 -1.41
N GLU A 5 34.23 -18.91 -2.05
CA GLU A 5 33.84 -17.66 -1.40
C GLU A 5 32.34 -17.60 -1.06
N ASN A 6 32.09 -16.98 0.09
CA ASN A 6 30.85 -16.80 0.84
C ASN A 6 29.94 -15.70 0.21
N ASP A 7 29.83 -15.64 -1.11
CA ASP A 7 29.35 -14.46 -1.85
C ASP A 7 27.84 -14.19 -1.67
N THR A 8 27.05 -15.23 -1.37
CA THR A 8 25.60 -15.11 -1.16
C THR A 8 25.23 -14.31 0.10
N GLY A 9 25.94 -14.53 1.22
CA GLY A 9 25.65 -13.83 2.48
C GLY A 9 26.07 -12.36 2.46
N LYS A 10 27.12 -12.02 1.72
CA LYS A 10 27.60 -10.64 1.56
C LYS A 10 26.60 -9.78 0.77
N ASN A 11 26.01 -10.34 -0.30
CA ASN A 11 25.04 -9.64 -1.13
C ASN A 11 23.71 -9.39 -0.41
N ASP A 12 23.25 -10.34 0.42
CA ASP A 12 22.07 -10.17 1.26
C ASP A 12 22.28 -9.06 2.32
N LEU A 13 23.45 -9.03 2.97
CA LEU A 13 23.78 -8.01 3.97
C LEU A 13 23.84 -6.59 3.36
N LYS A 14 24.46 -6.46 2.19
CA LYS A 14 24.49 -5.20 1.44
C LYS A 14 23.09 -4.70 1.11
N SER A 15 22.21 -5.60 0.69
CA SER A 15 20.81 -5.28 0.39
C SER A 15 20.05 -4.82 1.62
N GLN A 16 20.26 -5.45 2.79
CA GLN A 16 19.66 -5.01 4.05
C GLN A 16 20.12 -3.61 4.47
N ILE A 17 21.43 -3.33 4.39
CA ILE A 17 21.98 -1.99 4.69
C ILE A 17 21.40 -0.95 3.73
N GLN A 18 21.33 -1.27 2.44
CA GLN A 18 20.77 -0.36 1.45
C GLN A 18 19.28 -0.09 1.72
N LEU A 19 18.48 -1.10 2.06
CA LEU A 19 17.08 -0.92 2.44
C LEU A 19 16.91 0.00 3.66
N LEU A 20 17.81 -0.10 4.65
CA LEU A 20 17.79 0.79 5.82
C LEU A 20 18.12 2.23 5.44
N ILE A 21 19.09 2.43 4.55
CA ILE A 21 19.46 3.75 4.04
C ILE A 21 18.33 4.34 3.20
N ASP A 22 17.67 3.53 2.36
CA ASP A 22 16.61 3.99 1.45
C ASP A 22 15.29 4.26 2.17
N SER A 23 15.00 3.54 3.26
CA SER A 23 13.75 3.68 4.02
C SER A 23 13.75 4.80 5.05
N ASN A 24 14.92 5.37 5.38
CA ASN A 24 15.07 6.38 6.43
C ASN A 24 15.69 7.67 5.86
N GLN A 25 15.09 8.82 6.19
CA GLN A 25 15.61 10.13 5.78
C GLN A 25 17.00 10.40 6.38
N VAL A 26 17.17 10.07 7.66
CA VAL A 26 18.45 10.16 8.38
C VAL A 26 18.72 8.82 9.03
N MET A 27 19.79 8.14 8.60
CA MET A 27 20.22 6.86 9.13
C MET A 27 21.61 6.98 9.76
N VAL A 28 21.73 6.55 11.02
CA VAL A 28 22.98 6.65 11.80
C VAL A 28 23.41 5.26 12.25
N PHE A 29 24.54 4.79 11.72
CA PHE A 29 25.21 3.60 12.24
C PHE A 29 26.14 4.01 13.37
N SER A 30 25.91 3.45 14.55
CA SER A 30 26.47 3.89 15.84
C SER A 30 26.98 2.70 16.65
N LYS A 31 27.70 3.00 17.75
CA LYS A 31 27.90 2.05 18.85
C LYS A 31 27.51 2.70 20.17
N SER A 32 26.90 1.94 21.08
CA SER A 32 26.30 2.46 22.32
C SER A 32 27.32 3.19 23.22
N TYR A 33 28.57 2.73 23.22
CA TYR A 33 29.66 3.28 24.04
C TYR A 33 30.41 4.47 23.39
N CYS A 34 30.08 4.86 22.15
CA CYS A 34 30.86 5.84 21.41
C CYS A 34 30.43 7.29 21.72
N PRO A 35 31.32 8.14 22.27
CA PRO A 35 30.96 9.53 22.62
C PRO A 35 30.69 10.41 21.40
N TYR A 36 31.31 10.12 20.25
CA TYR A 36 31.05 10.84 19.00
C TYR A 36 29.67 10.51 18.41
N CYS A 37 29.18 9.29 18.62
CA CYS A 37 27.82 8.91 18.20
C CYS A 37 26.77 9.66 19.02
N VAL A 38 26.99 9.83 20.33
CA VAL A 38 26.11 10.61 21.21
C VAL A 38 26.01 12.06 20.72
N LYS A 39 27.15 12.71 20.40
CA LYS A 39 27.17 14.09 19.88
C LYS A 39 26.33 14.28 18.60
N VAL A 40 26.42 13.35 17.65
CA VAL A 40 25.63 13.42 16.40
C VAL A 40 24.13 13.23 16.69
N LYS A 41 23.77 12.31 17.59
CA LYS A 41 22.37 12.09 17.98
C LYS A 41 21.80 13.32 18.67
N ASP A 42 22.56 13.95 19.56
CA ASP A 42 22.12 15.15 20.27
C ASP A 42 21.95 16.34 19.31
N LEU A 43 22.86 16.50 18.34
CA LEU A 43 22.71 17.47 17.26
C LEU A 43 21.38 17.28 16.49
N PHE A 44 21.06 16.05 16.09
CA PHE A 44 19.81 15.79 15.37
C PHE A 44 18.56 16.01 16.24
N LYS A 45 18.63 15.71 17.54
CA LYS A 45 17.56 16.05 18.50
C LYS A 45 17.38 17.56 18.65
N GLU A 46 18.46 18.32 18.76
CA GLU A 46 18.42 19.79 18.84
C GLU A 46 17.78 20.41 17.59
N LEU A 47 18.07 19.84 16.42
CA LEU A 47 17.48 20.23 15.15
C LEU A 47 16.04 19.72 14.95
N LYS A 48 15.49 18.97 15.92
CA LYS A 48 14.15 18.35 15.87
C LYS A 48 13.95 17.47 14.63
N LEU A 49 15.01 16.78 14.21
CA LEU A 49 14.96 15.84 13.10
C LEU A 49 14.58 14.45 13.62
N GLU A 50 13.73 13.74 12.89
CA GLU A 50 13.56 12.30 13.12
C GLU A 50 14.70 11.55 12.45
N PHE A 51 15.35 10.65 13.20
CA PHE A 51 16.47 9.86 12.71
C PHE A 51 16.39 8.44 13.26
N ASN A 52 16.86 7.48 12.46
CA ASN A 52 16.94 6.09 12.87
C ASN A 52 18.39 5.73 13.21
N VAL A 53 18.57 4.90 14.26
CA VAL A 53 19.89 4.51 14.77
C VAL A 53 20.02 3.00 14.76
N MET A 54 21.12 2.50 14.22
CA MET A 54 21.52 1.11 14.35
C MET A 54 22.78 1.01 15.20
N GLU A 55 22.64 0.43 16.40
CA GLU A 55 23.76 0.17 17.31
C GLU A 55 24.44 -1.14 16.92
N LEU A 56 25.60 -1.03 16.28
CA LEU A 56 26.34 -2.17 15.74
C LEU A 56 26.89 -3.09 16.82
N ASP A 57 27.03 -2.63 18.06
CA ASP A 57 27.50 -3.43 19.19
C ASP A 57 26.41 -4.27 19.85
N LEU A 58 25.13 -4.02 19.55
CA LEU A 58 23.99 -4.74 20.11
C LEU A 58 23.44 -5.82 19.17
N ILE A 59 24.02 -5.97 17.97
CA ILE A 59 23.62 -6.95 16.96
C ILE A 59 24.72 -8.01 16.79
N GLU A 60 24.33 -9.28 16.61
CA GLU A 60 25.28 -10.39 16.48
C GLU A 60 26.20 -10.22 15.25
N ASP A 61 25.68 -9.69 14.15
CA ASP A 61 26.41 -9.46 12.89
C ASP A 61 27.13 -8.11 12.79
N GLY A 62 27.29 -7.39 13.90
CA GLY A 62 27.80 -6.01 13.91
C GLY A 62 29.15 -5.79 13.21
N THR A 63 30.05 -6.76 13.32
CA THR A 63 31.37 -6.71 12.64
C THR A 63 31.22 -6.76 11.12
N ASN A 64 30.32 -7.61 10.62
CA ASN A 64 30.04 -7.74 9.18
C ASN A 64 29.42 -6.46 8.63
N TYR A 65 28.53 -5.81 9.40
CA TYR A 65 27.99 -4.49 9.07
C TYR A 65 29.10 -3.43 8.95
N GLN A 66 30.07 -3.40 9.87
CA GLN A 66 31.18 -2.45 9.79
C GLN A 66 32.07 -2.68 8.56
N ASP A 67 32.35 -3.95 8.23
CA ASP A 67 33.17 -4.28 7.06
C ASP A 67 32.43 -3.97 5.75
N MET A 68 31.12 -4.21 5.69
CA MET A 68 30.29 -3.84 4.54
C MET A 68 30.14 -2.31 4.40
N LEU A 69 29.96 -1.58 5.51
CA LEU A 69 29.95 -0.12 5.50
C LEU A 69 31.30 0.45 5.03
N LEU A 70 32.42 -0.15 5.41
CA LEU A 70 33.73 0.21 4.88
C LEU A 70 33.80 0.00 3.37
N GLU A 71 33.28 -1.11 2.86
CA GLU A 71 33.24 -1.41 1.41
C GLU A 71 32.35 -0.40 0.66
N MET A 72 31.20 -0.01 1.23
CA MET A 72 30.24 0.92 0.61
C MET A 72 30.69 2.39 0.68
N THR A 73 31.27 2.81 1.80
CA THR A 73 31.51 4.23 2.10
C THR A 73 32.98 4.64 2.15
N GLY A 74 33.88 3.66 2.20
CA GLY A 74 35.30 3.87 2.52
C GLY A 74 35.56 4.18 4.00
N GLN A 75 34.55 4.12 4.89
CA GLN A 75 34.67 4.47 6.30
C GLN A 75 34.27 3.31 7.23
N LYS A 76 35.23 2.80 8.00
CA LYS A 76 35.00 1.77 9.06
C LYS A 76 34.58 2.38 10.41
N SER A 77 34.89 3.66 10.63
CA SER A 77 34.64 4.35 11.90
C SER A 77 33.16 4.70 12.08
N VAL A 78 32.70 4.64 13.34
CA VAL A 78 31.39 5.13 13.77
C VAL A 78 31.54 6.50 14.45
N PRO A 79 30.56 7.42 14.33
CA PRO A 79 29.30 7.26 13.59
C PRO A 79 29.51 7.24 12.08
N ASN A 80 28.67 6.52 11.35
CA ASN A 80 28.59 6.58 9.89
C ASN A 80 27.16 7.04 9.53
N VAL A 81 27.05 8.23 8.95
CA VAL A 81 25.80 8.99 8.82
C VAL A 81 25.40 9.11 7.35
N PHE A 82 24.14 8.78 7.07
CA PHE A 82 23.50 8.97 5.78
C PHE A 82 22.29 9.90 5.91
N ILE A 83 22.15 10.81 4.96
CA ILE A 83 21.01 11.71 4.85
C ILE A 83 20.53 11.67 3.41
N ASN A 84 19.26 11.34 3.20
CA ASN A 84 18.65 11.16 1.87
C ASN A 84 19.54 10.34 0.94
N LYS A 85 19.91 9.12 1.39
CA LYS A 85 20.79 8.17 0.70
C LYS A 85 22.24 8.63 0.48
N THR A 86 22.54 9.89 0.72
CA THR A 86 23.87 10.47 0.57
C THR A 86 24.68 10.23 1.84
N HIS A 87 25.86 9.62 1.67
CA HIS A 87 26.80 9.42 2.77
C HIS A 87 27.46 10.76 3.14
N VAL A 88 27.19 11.23 4.37
CA VAL A 88 27.75 12.47 4.92
C VAL A 88 29.12 12.21 5.56
N GLY A 89 29.27 11.05 6.22
CA GLY A 89 30.50 10.65 6.89
C GLY A 89 30.35 10.53 8.40
N GLY A 90 31.45 10.82 9.11
CA GLY A 90 31.51 10.77 10.58
C GLY A 90 31.06 12.03 11.31
N CYS A 91 31.41 12.11 12.60
CA CYS A 91 31.02 13.19 13.48
C CYS A 91 31.50 14.56 12.99
N ASP A 92 32.77 14.68 12.60
CA ASP A 92 33.36 15.96 12.20
C ASP A 92 32.73 16.50 10.91
N LYS A 93 32.54 15.64 9.91
CA LYS A 93 31.87 15.99 8.65
C LYS A 93 30.42 16.39 8.87
N THR A 94 29.70 15.69 9.75
CA THR A 94 28.30 16.00 10.06
C THR A 94 28.16 17.36 10.78
N LEU A 95 29.04 17.64 11.74
CA LEU A 95 29.07 18.93 12.44
C LEU A 95 29.51 20.08 11.52
N GLN A 96 30.47 19.82 10.63
CA GLN A 96 30.88 20.79 9.63
C GLN A 96 29.72 21.09 8.67
N ALA A 97 29.04 20.05 8.19
CA ALA A 97 27.88 20.19 7.31
C ALA A 97 26.76 21.01 7.97
N HIS A 98 26.58 20.88 9.28
CA HIS A 98 25.64 21.71 10.02
C HIS A 98 26.04 23.20 10.05
N LYS A 99 27.34 23.48 10.22
CA LYS A 99 27.87 24.84 10.31
C LYS A 99 27.90 25.57 8.97
N ASP A 100 28.21 24.86 7.88
CA ASP A 100 28.29 25.45 6.54
C ASP A 100 26.95 25.47 5.79
N GLY A 101 25.89 24.93 6.39
CA GLY A 101 24.54 24.91 5.81
C GLY A 101 24.30 23.77 4.82
N SER A 102 25.32 22.96 4.50
CA SER A 102 25.18 21.83 3.59
C SER A 102 24.32 20.71 4.18
N LEU A 103 24.22 20.59 5.50
CA LEU A 103 23.31 19.65 6.17
C LEU A 103 21.85 19.98 5.85
N GLN A 104 21.48 21.26 5.94
CA GLN A 104 20.13 21.73 5.61
C GLN A 104 19.86 21.55 4.12
N GLN A 105 20.86 21.77 3.27
CA GLN A 105 20.75 21.48 1.85
C GLN A 105 20.55 19.99 1.58
N LEU A 106 21.28 19.09 2.25
CA LEU A 106 21.14 17.64 2.11
C LEU A 106 19.80 17.14 2.66
N LEU A 107 19.31 17.71 3.76
CA LEU A 107 17.97 17.42 4.29
C LEU A 107 16.86 17.89 3.35
N SER A 108 17.13 18.96 2.58
CA SER A 108 16.22 19.52 1.58
C SER A 108 16.37 18.87 0.20
N ALA A 109 17.55 18.35 -0.12
CA ALA A 109 17.89 17.67 -1.37
C ALA A 109 17.49 16.20 -1.25
N GLU A 110 16.54 15.80 -2.08
CA GLU A 110 15.82 14.52 -2.03
C GLU A 110 14.83 14.37 -0.87
N THR A 111 13.81 15.22 -0.89
CA THR A 111 12.48 14.64 -1.10
C THR A 111 12.17 14.86 -2.57
N GLU A 112 12.07 13.79 -3.39
CA GLU A 112 11.28 13.95 -4.61
C GLU A 112 9.94 14.53 -4.16
N ALA A 113 9.53 15.66 -4.73
CA ALA A 113 8.24 16.24 -4.43
C ALA A 113 7.19 15.22 -4.86
N TYR A 114 6.71 14.41 -3.92
CA TYR A 114 5.71 13.41 -4.19
C TYR A 114 4.38 14.11 -4.44
N ASP A 115 3.66 13.67 -5.47
CA ASP A 115 2.31 14.15 -5.73
C ASP A 115 1.38 13.80 -4.57
N TYR A 116 1.63 12.68 -3.89
CA TYR A 116 0.84 12.15 -2.78
C TYR A 116 1.74 11.56 -1.68
N ASP A 117 1.28 11.64 -0.43
CA ASP A 117 1.90 10.91 0.68
C ASP A 117 1.62 9.40 0.57
N LEU A 118 0.42 9.06 0.08
CA LEU A 118 -0.04 7.69 -0.08
C LEU A 118 -0.87 7.52 -1.35
N ILE A 119 -0.46 6.59 -2.21
CA ILE A 119 -1.30 6.04 -3.27
C ILE A 119 -1.79 4.65 -2.85
N VAL A 120 -3.10 4.47 -2.88
CA VAL A 120 -3.77 3.19 -2.65
C VAL A 120 -4.20 2.61 -3.99
N ILE A 121 -3.69 1.41 -4.31
CA ILE A 121 -4.12 0.62 -5.47
C ILE A 121 -5.19 -0.36 -4.99
N GLY A 122 -6.42 -0.17 -5.49
CA GLY A 122 -7.60 -0.95 -5.16
C GLY A 122 -8.60 -0.19 -4.28
N GLY A 123 -9.82 0.04 -4.78
CA GLY A 123 -10.92 0.70 -4.09
C GLY A 123 -11.84 -0.26 -3.35
N GLY A 124 -11.29 -1.33 -2.79
CA GLY A 124 -12.00 -2.31 -1.96
C GLY A 124 -12.09 -1.92 -0.49
N SER A 125 -12.57 -2.84 0.36
CA SER A 125 -12.72 -2.60 1.80
C SER A 125 -11.42 -2.14 2.47
N GLY A 126 -10.30 -2.82 2.19
CA GLY A 126 -8.98 -2.46 2.72
C GLY A 126 -8.47 -1.12 2.22
N GLY A 127 -8.51 -0.89 0.90
CA GLY A 127 -8.01 0.35 0.31
C GLY A 127 -8.83 1.59 0.68
N LEU A 128 -10.17 1.47 0.72
CA LEU A 128 -11.04 2.55 1.18
C LEU A 128 -10.85 2.87 2.67
N ALA A 129 -10.61 1.86 3.51
CA ALA A 129 -10.32 2.10 4.93
C ALA A 129 -8.97 2.80 5.10
N CYS A 130 -7.92 2.26 4.47
CA CYS A 130 -6.56 2.79 4.54
C CYS A 130 -6.47 4.25 4.08
N SER A 131 -7.02 4.56 2.90
CA SER A 131 -6.98 5.92 2.34
C SER A 131 -7.71 6.96 3.19
N LYS A 132 -8.90 6.62 3.70
CA LYS A 132 -9.68 7.50 4.57
C LYS A 132 -9.03 7.74 5.93
N GLU A 133 -8.27 6.77 6.42
CA GLU A 133 -7.53 6.90 7.67
C GLU A 133 -6.27 7.75 7.47
N ALA A 134 -5.52 7.51 6.39
CA ALA A 134 -4.38 8.33 6.02
C ALA A 134 -4.77 9.81 5.89
N ALA A 135 -5.90 10.10 5.23
CA ALA A 135 -6.42 11.46 5.14
C ALA A 135 -6.83 12.06 6.49
N ALA A 136 -7.39 11.27 7.41
CA ALA A 136 -7.71 11.72 8.76
C ALA A 136 -6.45 12.10 9.57
N LEU A 137 -5.31 11.46 9.27
CA LEU A 137 -3.99 11.78 9.81
C LEU A 137 -3.28 12.92 9.06
N GLY A 138 -4.00 13.65 8.19
CA GLY A 138 -3.47 14.80 7.46
C GLY A 138 -2.61 14.46 6.25
N LYS A 139 -2.59 13.19 5.80
CA LYS A 139 -1.82 12.77 4.62
C LYS A 139 -2.61 12.97 3.33
N LYS A 140 -1.95 13.49 2.30
CA LYS A 140 -2.50 13.62 0.95
C LYS A 140 -2.59 12.24 0.31
N ALA A 141 -3.79 11.67 0.26
CA ALA A 141 -4.04 10.33 -0.23
C ALA A 141 -4.77 10.30 -1.57
N MET A 142 -4.44 9.30 -2.39
CA MET A 142 -5.16 8.95 -3.62
C MET A 142 -5.59 7.48 -3.61
N VAL A 143 -6.75 7.19 -4.19
CA VAL A 143 -7.23 5.84 -4.48
C VAL A 143 -7.37 5.67 -5.98
N LEU A 144 -6.67 4.67 -6.51
CA LEU A 144 -6.80 4.16 -7.87
C LEU A 144 -7.61 2.86 -7.82
N ASP A 145 -8.79 2.84 -8.44
CA ASP A 145 -9.61 1.63 -8.53
C ASP A 145 -10.00 1.36 -9.97
N TYR A 146 -9.87 0.11 -10.40
CA TYR A 146 -10.32 -0.33 -11.71
C TYR A 146 -10.85 -1.74 -11.65
N VAL A 147 -12.04 -1.94 -12.20
CA VAL A 147 -12.68 -3.26 -12.29
C VAL A 147 -12.47 -3.79 -13.70
N VAL A 148 -11.53 -4.73 -13.83
CA VAL A 148 -11.37 -5.50 -15.06
C VAL A 148 -12.68 -6.27 -15.31
N PRO A 149 -13.32 -6.11 -16.48
CA PRO A 149 -14.56 -6.81 -16.77
C PRO A 149 -14.37 -8.33 -16.74
N THR A 150 -15.38 -9.04 -16.25
CA THR A 150 -15.43 -10.51 -16.35
C THR A 150 -15.41 -10.95 -17.83
N PRO A 151 -15.19 -12.26 -18.14
CA PRO A 151 -15.28 -12.74 -19.52
C PRO A 151 -16.63 -12.48 -20.22
N LYS A 152 -17.69 -12.22 -19.45
CA LYS A 152 -19.02 -11.83 -19.97
C LYS A 152 -19.21 -10.32 -20.10
N GLY A 153 -18.17 -9.53 -19.84
CA GLY A 153 -18.21 -8.06 -19.88
C GLY A 153 -18.82 -7.40 -18.62
N THR A 154 -19.22 -8.16 -17.60
CA THR A 154 -19.77 -7.58 -16.37
C THR A 154 -18.71 -6.80 -15.59
N THR A 155 -19.06 -5.58 -15.17
CA THR A 155 -18.24 -4.67 -14.35
C THR A 155 -19.13 -4.05 -13.25
N TRP A 156 -18.53 -3.34 -12.30
CA TRP A 156 -19.23 -2.70 -11.17
C TRP A 156 -18.52 -1.43 -10.69
N GLY A 157 -19.11 -0.76 -9.69
CA GLY A 157 -18.61 0.50 -9.14
C GLY A 157 -17.63 0.36 -7.97
N LEU A 158 -17.25 1.50 -7.39
CA LEU A 158 -16.33 1.61 -6.26
C LEU A 158 -16.84 0.84 -5.02
N GLY A 159 -15.95 0.23 -4.23
CA GLY A 159 -16.30 -0.56 -3.04
C GLY A 159 -15.74 -1.98 -3.05
N GLY A 160 -15.17 -2.40 -4.19
CA GLY A 160 -14.56 -3.72 -4.38
C GLY A 160 -15.54 -4.88 -4.25
N THR A 161 -14.98 -6.07 -4.00
CA THR A 161 -15.69 -7.35 -4.06
C THR A 161 -16.84 -7.43 -3.05
N CYS A 162 -16.59 -7.12 -1.78
CA CYS A 162 -17.58 -7.32 -0.72
C CYS A 162 -18.86 -6.51 -0.95
N VAL A 163 -18.73 -5.30 -1.49
CA VAL A 163 -19.85 -4.40 -1.81
C VAL A 163 -20.61 -4.88 -3.04
N ASN A 164 -19.89 -5.18 -4.12
CA ASN A 164 -20.53 -5.34 -5.43
C ASN A 164 -20.91 -6.79 -5.77
N VAL A 165 -20.09 -7.76 -5.37
CA VAL A 165 -20.21 -9.17 -5.82
C VAL A 165 -19.90 -10.18 -4.71
N GLY A 166 -19.97 -9.74 -3.46
CA GLY A 166 -19.54 -10.51 -2.29
C GLY A 166 -20.55 -10.41 -1.15
N CYS A 167 -20.07 -10.01 0.02
CA CYS A 167 -20.82 -10.06 1.27
C CYS A 167 -22.20 -9.40 1.20
N ILE A 168 -22.31 -8.20 0.61
CA ILE A 168 -23.54 -7.42 0.57
C ILE A 168 -24.62 -8.12 -0.28
N PRO A 169 -24.43 -8.34 -1.60
CA PRO A 169 -25.44 -9.05 -2.39
C PRO A 169 -25.69 -10.46 -1.86
N LYS A 170 -24.65 -11.18 -1.42
CA LYS A 170 -24.80 -12.52 -0.83
C LYS A 170 -25.74 -12.49 0.37
N LYS A 171 -25.55 -11.58 1.32
CA LYS A 171 -26.33 -11.53 2.56
C LYS A 171 -27.76 -11.08 2.31
N LEU A 172 -27.97 -10.15 1.37
CA LEU A 172 -29.32 -9.74 0.95
C LEU A 172 -30.09 -10.90 0.28
N MET A 173 -29.46 -11.60 -0.66
CA MET A 173 -30.07 -12.78 -1.30
C MET A 173 -30.31 -13.91 -0.30
N HIS A 174 -29.40 -14.12 0.64
CA HIS A 174 -29.60 -15.09 1.73
C HIS A 174 -30.79 -14.71 2.62
N GLN A 175 -30.94 -13.42 2.97
CA GLN A 175 -32.10 -12.94 3.71
C GLN A 175 -33.41 -13.17 2.94
N THR A 176 -33.42 -12.95 1.63
CA THR A 176 -34.60 -13.26 0.79
C THR A 176 -34.97 -14.74 0.85
N ALA A 177 -33.98 -15.65 0.87
CA ALA A 177 -34.23 -17.08 1.05
C ALA A 177 -34.83 -17.39 2.43
N MET A 178 -34.30 -16.77 3.49
CA MET A 178 -34.81 -16.93 4.87
C MET A 178 -36.25 -16.42 5.01
N LEU A 179 -36.62 -15.35 4.31
CA LEU A 179 -38.01 -14.87 4.28
C LEU A 179 -38.95 -15.90 3.63
N GLY A 180 -38.49 -16.59 2.58
CA GLY A 180 -39.25 -17.67 1.95
C GLY A 180 -39.58 -18.81 2.92
N THR A 181 -38.62 -19.23 3.76
CA THR A 181 -38.86 -20.24 4.79
C THR A 181 -39.72 -19.70 5.93
N ALA A 182 -39.50 -18.46 6.36
CA ALA A 182 -40.27 -17.83 7.43
C ALA A 182 -41.77 -17.73 7.09
N ILE A 183 -42.12 -17.48 5.83
CA ILE A 183 -43.52 -17.48 5.35
C ILE A 183 -44.18 -18.86 5.48
N GLN A 184 -43.40 -19.94 5.29
CA GLN A 184 -43.92 -21.31 5.47
C GLN A 184 -44.17 -21.59 6.95
N ASP A 185 -43.24 -21.19 7.82
CA ASP A 185 -43.37 -21.41 9.25
C ASP A 185 -44.46 -20.54 9.88
N ALA A 186 -44.63 -19.29 9.43
CA ALA A 186 -45.67 -18.38 9.92
C ALA A 186 -47.07 -19.00 9.86
N ARG A 187 -47.39 -19.74 8.78
CA ARG A 187 -48.67 -20.46 8.65
C ARG A 187 -48.90 -21.48 9.77
N LYS A 188 -47.84 -22.12 10.28
CA LYS A 188 -47.93 -23.07 11.40
C LYS A 188 -48.16 -22.39 12.74
N PHE A 189 -47.86 -21.10 12.84
CA PHE A 189 -48.07 -20.27 14.03
C PHE A 189 -49.33 -19.40 13.93
N GLY A 190 -50.29 -19.76 13.07
CA GLY A 190 -51.60 -19.13 12.99
C GLY A 190 -51.69 -17.91 12.07
N TRP A 191 -50.67 -17.63 11.25
CA TRP A 191 -50.77 -16.58 10.23
C TRP A 191 -51.56 -17.08 9.01
N GLU A 192 -52.70 -16.44 8.76
CA GLU A 192 -53.53 -16.69 7.58
C GLU A 192 -52.96 -15.94 6.37
N ILE A 193 -52.47 -16.69 5.37
CA ILE A 193 -51.90 -16.14 4.12
C ILE A 193 -52.56 -16.89 2.96
N ASP A 194 -53.61 -16.29 2.42
CA ASP A 194 -54.55 -16.91 1.46
C ASP A 194 -53.91 -17.18 0.09
N GLU A 195 -52.89 -16.42 -0.28
CA GLU A 195 -52.27 -16.50 -1.61
C GLU A 195 -51.06 -17.44 -1.66
N LYS A 196 -50.89 -18.07 -2.84
CA LYS A 196 -49.65 -18.77 -3.19
C LYS A 196 -48.54 -17.75 -3.43
N VAL A 197 -47.72 -17.52 -2.41
CA VAL A 197 -46.56 -16.63 -2.49
C VAL A 197 -45.55 -17.14 -3.52
N LYS A 198 -45.18 -16.29 -4.48
CA LYS A 198 -44.16 -16.53 -5.51
C LYS A 198 -43.03 -15.53 -5.35
N HIS A 199 -41.80 -15.96 -5.62
CA HIS A 199 -40.63 -15.09 -5.64
C HIS A 199 -40.35 -14.58 -7.06
N ASN A 200 -40.13 -13.28 -7.21
CA ASN A 200 -39.68 -12.66 -8.47
C ASN A 200 -38.18 -12.34 -8.38
N TRP A 201 -37.39 -13.03 -9.21
CA TRP A 201 -35.94 -12.85 -9.26
C TRP A 201 -35.51 -11.45 -9.68
N ASP A 202 -36.17 -10.88 -10.70
CA ASP A 202 -35.80 -9.58 -11.23
C ASP A 202 -36.06 -8.47 -10.22
N THR A 203 -37.21 -8.51 -9.52
CA THR A 203 -37.50 -7.56 -8.44
C THR A 203 -36.44 -7.59 -7.33
N MET A 204 -36.03 -8.79 -6.90
CA MET A 204 -34.98 -8.93 -5.88
C MET A 204 -33.64 -8.40 -6.39
N LYS A 205 -33.24 -8.80 -7.60
CA LYS A 205 -31.99 -8.38 -8.24
C LYS A 205 -31.94 -6.86 -8.38
N ASP A 206 -33.01 -6.23 -8.86
CA ASP A 206 -33.07 -4.78 -9.04
C ASP A 206 -32.97 -4.05 -7.71
N ALA A 207 -33.65 -4.53 -6.66
CA ALA A 207 -33.53 -3.97 -5.32
C ALA A 207 -32.09 -4.08 -4.75
N VAL A 208 -31.45 -5.23 -4.92
CA VAL A 208 -30.06 -5.46 -4.50
C VAL A 208 -29.11 -4.55 -5.29
N SER A 209 -29.26 -4.47 -6.61
CA SER A 209 -28.44 -3.61 -7.47
C SER A 209 -28.61 -2.12 -7.14
N ASN A 210 -29.83 -1.67 -6.85
CA ASN A 210 -30.09 -0.29 -6.42
C ASN A 210 -29.40 0.02 -5.10
N TYR A 211 -29.46 -0.90 -4.13
CA TYR A 211 -28.75 -0.73 -2.87
C TYR A 211 -27.23 -0.67 -3.06
N ILE A 212 -26.66 -1.55 -3.89
CA ILE A 212 -25.23 -1.50 -4.24
C ILE A 212 -24.87 -0.16 -4.90
N GLY A 213 -25.70 0.33 -5.82
CA GLY A 213 -25.52 1.64 -6.45
C GLY A 213 -25.45 2.77 -5.43
N SER A 214 -26.32 2.75 -4.40
CA SER A 214 -26.28 3.72 -3.30
C SER A 214 -24.98 3.65 -2.49
N LEU A 215 -24.45 2.44 -2.25
CA LEU A 215 -23.16 2.24 -1.58
C LEU A 215 -22.00 2.76 -2.44
N ASN A 216 -22.00 2.47 -3.74
CA ASN A 216 -20.96 2.97 -4.65
C ASN A 216 -20.89 4.50 -4.62
N TRP A 217 -22.06 5.16 -4.66
CA TRP A 217 -22.15 6.61 -4.56
C TRP A 217 -21.68 7.11 -3.18
N GLY A 218 -22.15 6.48 -2.10
CA GLY A 218 -21.76 6.83 -0.73
C GLY A 218 -20.25 6.75 -0.51
N TYR A 219 -19.57 5.74 -1.07
CA TYR A 219 -18.10 5.66 -1.00
C TYR A 219 -17.40 6.78 -1.75
N ARG A 220 -17.89 7.18 -2.92
CA ARG A 220 -17.32 8.33 -3.67
C ARG A 220 -17.47 9.62 -2.89
N VAL A 221 -18.63 9.85 -2.29
CA VAL A 221 -18.89 11.01 -1.43
C VAL A 221 -17.96 10.98 -0.22
N ALA A 222 -17.86 9.84 0.47
CA ALA A 222 -17.00 9.71 1.65
C ALA A 222 -15.51 9.93 1.36
N LEU A 223 -15.02 9.57 0.17
CA LEU A 223 -13.65 9.90 -0.24
C LEU A 223 -13.49 11.41 -0.47
N ARG A 224 -14.41 12.02 -1.22
CA ARG A 224 -14.40 13.46 -1.51
C ARG A 224 -14.47 14.30 -0.24
N ASP A 225 -15.35 13.95 0.70
CA ASP A 225 -15.54 14.68 1.95
C ASP A 225 -14.28 14.63 2.85
N LYS A 226 -13.47 13.58 2.69
CA LYS A 226 -12.16 13.44 3.34
C LYS A 226 -10.99 13.96 2.50
N ASN A 227 -11.26 14.64 1.39
CA ASN A 227 -10.26 15.14 0.45
C ASN A 227 -9.30 14.05 -0.09
N VAL A 228 -9.79 12.81 -0.22
CA VAL A 228 -9.07 11.72 -0.87
C VAL A 228 -9.38 11.76 -2.36
N ASN A 229 -8.34 11.89 -3.18
CA ASN A 229 -8.53 11.90 -4.63
C ASN A 229 -8.86 10.49 -5.12
N TYR A 230 -9.92 10.35 -5.90
CA TYR A 230 -10.36 9.06 -6.45
C TYR A 230 -10.28 9.10 -7.98
N VAL A 231 -9.53 8.17 -8.56
CA VAL A 231 -9.43 8.01 -10.01
C VAL A 231 -9.80 6.58 -10.39
N ASN A 232 -10.69 6.46 -11.37
CA ASN A 232 -11.06 5.18 -11.98
C ASN A 232 -10.03 4.81 -13.06
N ALA A 233 -8.89 4.27 -12.63
CA ALA A 233 -7.76 3.93 -13.48
C ALA A 233 -7.07 2.65 -13.00
N TYR A 234 -6.61 1.86 -13.96
CA TYR A 234 -5.81 0.67 -13.72
C TYR A 234 -4.39 1.10 -13.37
N ALA A 235 -3.86 0.58 -12.26
CA ALA A 235 -2.59 1.03 -11.71
C ALA A 235 -1.51 -0.05 -11.82
N GLU A 236 -0.31 0.34 -12.24
CA GLU A 236 0.86 -0.52 -12.37
C GLU A 236 2.05 0.13 -11.67
N PHE A 237 2.80 -0.68 -10.89
CA PHE A 237 4.09 -0.25 -10.37
C PHE A 237 5.09 -0.17 -11.50
N ILE A 238 5.72 0.99 -11.67
CA ILE A 238 6.86 1.15 -12.60
C ILE A 238 8.18 1.24 -11.83
N GLU A 239 8.16 1.87 -10.64
CA GLU A 239 9.29 2.01 -9.71
C GLU A 239 8.77 2.05 -8.26
N PRO A 240 9.61 1.92 -7.22
CA PRO A 240 9.17 1.90 -5.82
C PRO A 240 8.27 3.09 -5.40
N HIS A 241 8.51 4.27 -5.95
CA HIS A 241 7.76 5.51 -5.66
C HIS A 241 6.94 6.02 -6.83
N LYS A 242 6.81 5.24 -7.92
CA LYS A 242 6.09 5.67 -9.12
C LYS A 242 5.05 4.64 -9.56
N VAL A 243 3.85 5.14 -9.79
CA VAL A 243 2.70 4.34 -10.24
C VAL A 243 2.18 4.93 -11.55
N LYS A 244 2.03 4.07 -12.55
CA LYS A 244 1.36 4.42 -13.81
C LYS A 244 -0.13 4.11 -13.67
N ALA A 245 -0.98 5.10 -13.95
CA ALA A 245 -2.43 4.97 -13.91
C ALA A 245 -3.01 5.11 -15.33
N THR A 246 -3.67 4.08 -15.83
CA THR A 246 -4.30 4.05 -17.15
C THR A 246 -5.82 4.07 -17.01
N ASN A 247 -6.48 5.12 -17.49
CA ASN A 247 -7.93 5.24 -17.41
C ASN A 247 -8.65 4.41 -18.50
N LYS A 248 -9.98 4.36 -18.45
CA LYS A 248 -10.82 3.63 -19.45
C LYS A 248 -10.63 4.09 -20.91
N GLN A 249 -10.13 5.30 -21.12
CA GLN A 249 -9.87 5.87 -22.45
C GLN A 249 -8.44 5.58 -22.94
N GLY A 250 -7.64 4.87 -22.15
CA GLY A 250 -6.23 4.60 -22.45
C GLY A 250 -5.30 5.77 -22.15
N LYS A 251 -5.78 6.85 -21.52
CA LYS A 251 -4.90 7.93 -21.06
C LYS A 251 -4.08 7.41 -19.89
N GLU A 252 -2.76 7.58 -19.99
CA GLU A 252 -1.81 7.25 -18.94
C GLU A 252 -1.36 8.51 -18.20
N ASP A 253 -1.30 8.43 -16.88
CA ASP A 253 -0.71 9.43 -16.00
C ASP A 253 0.31 8.72 -15.08
N VAL A 254 1.48 9.30 -14.88
CA VAL A 254 2.50 8.78 -13.94
C VAL A 254 2.45 9.62 -12.67
N LEU A 255 2.38 8.95 -11.52
CA LEU A 255 2.18 9.56 -10.21
C LEU A 255 3.32 9.18 -9.27
N HIS A 256 3.84 10.16 -8.54
CA HIS A 256 4.89 9.96 -7.54
C HIS A 256 4.30 9.92 -6.13
N SER A 257 4.72 8.96 -5.30
CA SER A 257 4.18 8.79 -3.95
C SER A 257 5.24 8.39 -2.93
N GLY A 258 5.16 9.00 -1.75
CA GLY A 258 6.02 8.64 -0.63
C GLY A 258 5.82 7.19 -0.19
N LYS A 259 4.57 6.72 -0.17
CA LYS A 259 4.23 5.30 0.06
C LYS A 259 3.18 4.81 -0.92
N VAL A 260 3.20 3.52 -1.23
CA VAL A 260 2.16 2.87 -2.04
C VAL A 260 1.59 1.67 -1.27
N TYR A 261 0.27 1.59 -1.16
CA TYR A 261 -0.43 0.46 -0.56
C TYR A 261 -1.21 -0.30 -1.63
N HIS A 262 -0.91 -1.58 -1.79
CA HIS A 262 -1.55 -2.43 -2.78
C HIS A 262 -2.55 -3.38 -2.11
N SER A 263 -3.83 -3.23 -2.45
CA SER A 263 -4.96 -3.90 -1.80
C SER A 263 -5.81 -4.75 -2.74
N ASN A 264 -5.28 -5.08 -3.92
CA ASN A 264 -6.01 -5.89 -4.89
C ASN A 264 -6.32 -7.29 -4.33
N TRP A 265 -7.59 -7.67 -4.45
CA TRP A 265 -8.09 -8.98 -4.03
C TRP A 265 -8.06 -9.94 -5.23
N ARG A 266 -7.89 -11.26 -4.97
CA ARG A 266 -7.81 -12.26 -6.03
C ARG A 266 -9.14 -12.46 -6.76
N GLU A 267 -9.11 -12.50 -8.08
CA GLU A 267 -10.30 -12.86 -8.88
C GLU A 267 -10.71 -14.32 -8.68
N ALA A 268 -11.95 -14.65 -9.04
CA ALA A 268 -12.44 -16.02 -8.98
C ALA A 268 -11.60 -16.94 -9.88
N ALA A 269 -11.00 -17.97 -9.29
CA ALA A 269 -10.22 -18.94 -10.04
C ALA A 269 -11.12 -19.77 -10.96
N LEU A 270 -10.81 -19.80 -12.25
CA LEU A 270 -11.48 -20.68 -13.20
C LEU A 270 -10.75 -22.03 -13.31
N PRO A 271 -11.42 -23.17 -13.12
CA PRO A 271 -10.81 -24.48 -13.31
C PRO A 271 -10.41 -24.67 -14.78
N ARG A 272 -9.23 -25.25 -15.03
CA ARG A 272 -8.72 -25.52 -16.37
C ARG A 272 -9.47 -26.70 -17.00
N HIS A 273 -10.53 -26.41 -17.77
CA HIS A 273 -11.31 -27.43 -18.50
C HIS A 273 -11.45 -27.08 -19.99
N PRO A 274 -11.13 -28.01 -20.92
CA PRO A 274 -10.99 -27.72 -22.37
C PRO A 274 -12.26 -27.25 -23.07
N ARG A 275 -13.46 -27.55 -22.54
CA ARG A 275 -14.73 -27.02 -23.11
C ARG A 275 -14.98 -25.52 -22.86
N ARG A 276 -14.15 -24.82 -22.06
CA ARG A 276 -14.34 -23.39 -21.75
C ARG A 276 -13.40 -22.43 -22.48
N GLN A 277 -12.32 -22.90 -23.12
CA GLN A 277 -11.50 -22.06 -24.01
C GLN A 277 -12.25 -21.68 -25.30
N ARG A 278 -13.32 -22.40 -25.68
CA ARG A 278 -14.07 -22.18 -26.92
C ARG A 278 -15.06 -21.00 -26.91
N VAL A 279 -15.29 -20.35 -25.77
CA VAL A 279 -16.14 -19.13 -25.70
C VAL A 279 -15.32 -17.85 -25.88
N LEU A 280 -13.99 -17.94 -26.01
CA LEU A 280 -13.09 -16.81 -26.25
C LEU A 280 -12.78 -16.57 -27.74
N HIS A 281 -13.33 -17.38 -28.64
CA HIS A 281 -13.23 -17.20 -30.09
C HIS A 281 -14.58 -17.43 -30.74
N HIS A 282 -15.48 -16.46 -30.67
CA HIS A 282 -16.41 -16.19 -31.77
C HIS A 282 -16.79 -14.71 -31.73
N GLN A 283 -16.36 -14.00 -32.77
CA GLN A 283 -16.96 -12.77 -33.26
C GLN A 283 -18.43 -13.01 -33.61
#